data_AF-C8W5E0-F1
#
_entry.id   AF-C8W5E0-F1
#
_cell.length_a   1.000
_cell.length_b   1.000
_cell.length_c   1.000
_cell.angle_alpha   90.00
_cell.angle_beta   90.00
_cell.angle_gamma   90.00
#
_symmetry.space_group_name_H-M   'P 1'
#
loop_
_entity.id
_entity.type
_entity.pdbx_description
1 polymer ?
#
loop_
_entity_poly.entity_id
_entity_poly.type
_entity_poly.pdbx_seq_one_letter_code
_entity_poly.pdbx_strand_id
1 'polypeptide(L)'
;MNDTTLNHQLPPCTGGTVYTIRPGDSLLSLASRFNTTVEAITNANPGIVPTNLQIGQQICIPVKPVPGKCQGGFLYSIKPGDTFYNLANRFGIAVDSLIAANPGVDFNKLAVGQEICIPSTPPTPTKCPSGTFAYTIQSGDTYFRLAKRFNTTVRAIREANPTVDQNNLQTGQSICIPR
;
A
#
# COMPACT_ATOMS: atom_id res chain seq x y z
N MET A 1 14.04 -49.89 -18.22
CA MET A 1 14.71 -48.65 -17.79
C MET A 1 13.62 -47.60 -17.76
N ASN A 2 13.04 -47.32 -16.59
CA ASN A 2 11.93 -46.37 -16.48
C ASN A 2 12.47 -45.05 -15.94
N ASP A 3 12.59 -44.09 -16.85
CA ASP A 3 12.89 -42.69 -16.56
C ASP A 3 11.59 -42.00 -16.10
N THR A 4 11.36 -42.02 -14.79
CA THR A 4 10.34 -41.18 -14.14
C THR A 4 10.90 -39.78 -13.95
N THR A 5 10.81 -38.97 -14.99
CA THR A 5 10.81 -37.51 -14.85
C THR A 5 9.54 -37.13 -14.08
N LEU A 6 9.64 -37.11 -12.75
CA LEU A 6 8.62 -36.55 -11.88
C LEU A 6 8.45 -35.10 -12.32
N ASN A 7 7.36 -34.82 -13.02
CA ASN A 7 6.98 -33.50 -13.52
C ASN A 7 6.83 -32.56 -12.32
N HIS A 8 7.92 -31.93 -11.89
CA HIS A 8 7.94 -31.05 -10.73
C HIS A 8 7.36 -29.71 -11.17
N GLN A 9 6.04 -29.67 -11.22
CA GLN A 9 5.32 -28.45 -11.52
C GLN A 9 5.64 -27.44 -10.42
N LEU A 10 6.45 -26.45 -10.78
CA LEU A 10 6.85 -25.32 -9.95
C LEU A 10 5.63 -24.75 -9.21
N PRO A 11 5.70 -24.51 -7.89
CA PRO A 11 4.62 -23.84 -7.20
C PRO A 11 4.39 -22.46 -7.83
N PRO A 12 3.14 -22.09 -8.17
CA PRO A 12 2.84 -20.75 -8.66
C PRO A 12 3.22 -19.72 -7.59
N CYS A 13 4.23 -18.90 -7.88
CA CYS A 13 4.76 -17.92 -6.92
C CYS A 13 4.20 -16.51 -7.18
N THR A 14 2.89 -16.36 -7.00
CA THR A 14 2.20 -15.09 -7.17
C THR A 14 2.56 -14.13 -6.03
N GLY A 15 3.14 -12.96 -6.35
CA GLY A 15 3.58 -11.99 -5.34
C GLY A 15 4.90 -12.34 -4.66
N GLY A 16 5.68 -13.25 -5.25
CA GLY A 16 6.99 -13.66 -4.73
C GLY A 16 8.03 -13.85 -5.84
N THR A 17 9.15 -14.47 -5.48
CA THR A 17 10.15 -14.95 -6.43
C THR A 17 10.43 -16.43 -6.20
N VAL A 18 10.62 -17.20 -7.28
CA VAL A 18 11.06 -18.60 -7.16
C VAL A 18 12.55 -18.61 -6.84
N TYR A 19 12.92 -19.22 -5.72
CA TYR A 19 14.28 -19.35 -5.25
C TYR A 19 14.71 -20.81 -5.19
N THR A 20 15.92 -21.10 -5.70
CA THR A 20 16.54 -22.42 -5.60
C THR A 20 17.44 -22.46 -4.37
N ILE A 21 17.14 -23.38 -3.45
CA ILE A 21 17.92 -23.61 -2.22
C ILE A 21 19.37 -23.91 -2.54
N ARG A 22 20.27 -23.20 -1.87
CA ARG A 22 21.73 -23.32 -1.98
C ARG A 22 22.33 -23.94 -0.70
N PRO A 23 23.57 -24.44 -0.75
CA PRO A 23 24.27 -24.89 0.44
C PRO A 23 24.30 -23.80 1.52
N GLY A 24 23.88 -24.14 2.74
CA GLY A 24 23.87 -23.23 3.89
C GLY A 24 22.60 -22.38 4.05
N ASP A 25 21.62 -22.51 3.15
CA ASP A 25 20.33 -21.81 3.32
C ASP A 25 19.50 -22.39 4.47
N SER A 26 18.80 -21.50 5.18
CA SER A 26 17.75 -21.81 6.14
C SER A 26 16.56 -20.90 5.87
N LEU A 27 15.35 -21.28 6.31
CA LEU A 27 14.21 -20.37 6.16
C LEU A 27 14.43 -19.04 6.89
N LEU A 28 15.18 -19.04 7.99
CA LEU A 28 15.51 -17.82 8.74
C LEU A 28 16.45 -16.89 7.96
N SER A 29 17.52 -17.44 7.36
CA SER A 29 18.46 -16.66 6.56
C SER A 29 17.79 -16.13 5.28
N LEU A 30 16.92 -16.92 4.67
CA LEU A 30 16.13 -16.51 3.50
C LEU A 30 15.09 -15.44 3.86
N ALA A 31 14.36 -15.60 4.97
CA ALA A 31 13.42 -14.59 5.45
C ALA A 31 14.10 -13.24 5.65
N SER A 32 15.27 -13.25 6.29
CA SER A 32 16.09 -12.05 6.51
C SER A 32 16.57 -11.45 5.19
N ARG A 33 17.11 -12.28 4.28
CA ARG A 33 17.64 -11.85 2.98
C ARG A 33 16.57 -11.22 2.07
N PHE A 34 15.37 -11.77 2.08
CA PHE A 34 14.28 -11.36 1.19
C PHE A 34 13.26 -10.43 1.87
N ASN A 35 13.59 -9.92 3.07
CA ASN A 35 12.73 -9.04 3.86
C ASN A 35 11.30 -9.57 4.03
N THR A 36 11.20 -10.84 4.41
CA THR A 36 9.94 -11.56 4.65
C THR A 36 10.01 -12.31 5.99
N THR A 37 9.04 -13.18 6.28
CA THR A 37 9.04 -13.99 7.52
C THR A 37 9.15 -15.48 7.21
N VAL A 38 9.71 -16.25 8.15
CA VAL A 38 9.72 -17.73 8.05
C VAL A 38 8.30 -18.23 7.84
N GLU A 39 7.34 -17.70 8.62
CA GLU A 39 5.92 -18.03 8.52
C GLU A 39 5.36 -17.80 7.11
N ALA A 40 5.62 -16.63 6.50
CA ALA A 40 5.19 -16.33 5.15
C ALA A 40 5.81 -17.30 4.13
N ILE A 41 7.09 -17.64 4.27
CA ILE A 41 7.73 -18.64 3.41
C ILE A 41 7.06 -20.01 3.59
N THR A 42 6.79 -20.47 4.81
CA THR A 42 6.06 -21.74 5.02
C THR A 42 4.66 -21.73 4.43
N ASN A 43 3.91 -20.64 4.59
CA ASN A 43 2.54 -20.52 4.06
C ASN A 43 2.52 -20.49 2.52
N ALA A 44 3.54 -19.89 1.89
CA ALA A 44 3.69 -19.85 0.44
C ALA A 44 4.14 -21.19 -0.18
N ASN A 45 4.62 -22.13 0.64
CA ASN A 45 5.15 -23.42 0.18
C ASN A 45 4.49 -24.58 0.94
N PRO A 46 3.24 -24.95 0.59
CA PRO A 46 2.59 -26.11 1.18
C PRO A 46 3.46 -27.37 1.08
N GLY A 47 3.68 -28.04 2.21
CA GLY A 47 4.51 -29.25 2.27
C GLY A 47 6.01 -29.03 2.42
N ILE A 48 6.49 -27.78 2.52
CA ILE A 48 7.88 -27.52 2.88
C ILE A 48 8.18 -28.05 4.29
N VAL A 49 9.35 -28.65 4.46
CA VAL A 49 9.86 -29.10 5.77
C VAL A 49 10.99 -28.14 6.17
N PRO A 50 10.76 -27.17 7.07
CA PRO A 50 11.74 -26.12 7.41
C PRO A 50 13.10 -26.62 7.86
N THR A 51 13.13 -27.80 8.48
CA THR A 51 14.34 -28.44 9.02
C THR A 51 15.06 -29.33 8.02
N ASN A 52 14.52 -29.52 6.81
CA ASN A 52 15.06 -30.45 5.82
C ASN A 52 15.01 -29.89 4.39
N LEU A 53 15.51 -28.67 4.20
CA LEU A 53 15.62 -28.04 2.88
C LEU A 53 16.62 -28.79 2.01
N GLN A 54 16.22 -29.18 0.80
CA GLN A 54 17.11 -29.90 -0.12
C GLN A 54 17.82 -28.92 -1.04
N ILE A 55 19.13 -29.06 -1.22
CA ILE A 55 19.88 -28.27 -2.22
C ILE A 55 19.28 -28.52 -3.60
N GLY A 56 19.01 -27.45 -4.34
CA GLY A 56 18.33 -27.52 -5.64
C GLY A 56 16.80 -27.49 -5.55
N GLN A 57 16.20 -27.63 -4.37
CA GLN A 57 14.76 -27.47 -4.17
C GLN A 57 14.34 -26.04 -4.55
N GLN A 58 13.28 -25.92 -5.34
CA GLN A 58 12.69 -24.63 -5.68
C GLN A 58 11.55 -24.32 -4.71
N ILE A 59 11.58 -23.12 -4.14
CA ILE A 59 10.55 -22.62 -3.23
C ILE A 59 10.11 -21.23 -3.67
N CYS A 60 8.85 -20.90 -3.43
CA CYS A 60 8.36 -19.53 -3.54
C CYS A 60 8.80 -18.72 -2.31
N ILE A 61 9.60 -17.68 -2.51
CA ILE A 61 9.88 -16.70 -1.48
C ILE A 61 8.92 -15.54 -1.67
N PRO A 62 7.91 -15.36 -0.80
CA PRO A 62 7.07 -14.18 -0.84
C PRO A 62 7.96 -12.99 -0.49
N VAL A 63 8.15 -12.09 -1.45
CA VAL A 63 8.74 -10.79 -1.16
C VAL A 63 7.60 -9.91 -0.67
N LYS A 64 7.82 -9.13 0.40
CA LYS A 64 6.91 -8.01 0.65
C LYS A 64 6.90 -7.17 -0.64
N PRO A 65 5.74 -6.73 -1.14
CA PRO A 65 5.70 -5.84 -2.29
C PRO A 65 6.53 -4.60 -1.96
N VAL A 66 7.79 -4.58 -2.40
CA VAL A 66 8.50 -3.32 -2.57
C VAL A 66 7.79 -2.69 -3.76
N PRO A 67 7.28 -1.47 -3.67
CA PRO A 67 6.65 -0.83 -4.82
C PRO A 67 7.73 -0.61 -5.90
N GLY A 68 8.01 -1.62 -6.72
CA GLY A 68 9.00 -1.51 -7.80
C GLY A 68 8.59 -0.49 -8.86
N LYS A 69 7.32 -0.06 -8.83
CA LYS A 69 6.78 1.10 -9.54
C LYS A 69 5.72 1.76 -8.67
N CYS A 70 5.93 3.01 -8.27
CA CYS A 70 4.89 3.83 -7.68
C CYS A 70 4.03 4.44 -8.80
N GLN A 71 2.98 3.72 -9.22
CA GLN A 71 2.10 4.19 -10.29
C GLN A 71 1.31 5.41 -9.82
N GLY A 72 1.48 6.55 -10.48
CA GLY A 72 0.83 7.80 -10.10
C GLY A 72 1.44 8.47 -8.86
N GLY A 73 2.70 8.17 -8.54
CA GLY A 73 3.38 8.69 -7.35
C GLY A 73 4.91 8.73 -7.48
N PHE A 74 5.59 8.80 -6.34
CA PHE A 74 7.05 8.66 -6.24
C PHE A 74 7.44 7.77 -5.06
N LEU A 75 8.65 7.20 -5.10
CA LEU A 75 9.19 6.41 -4.00
C LEU A 75 9.77 7.31 -2.92
N TYR A 76 9.49 6.97 -1.67
CA TYR A 76 10.00 7.66 -0.49
C TYR A 76 10.63 6.64 0.46
N SER A 77 11.88 6.91 0.86
CA SER A 77 12.57 6.14 1.89
C SER A 77 12.21 6.68 3.27
N ILE A 78 11.64 5.82 4.12
CA ILE A 78 11.27 6.13 5.50
C ILE A 78 12.49 6.69 6.26
N LYS A 79 12.29 7.81 6.94
CA LYS A 79 13.26 8.47 7.83
C LYS A 79 12.90 8.23 9.29
N PRO A 80 13.85 8.45 10.23
CA PRO A 80 13.55 8.37 11.66
C PRO A 80 12.38 9.29 12.04
N GLY A 81 11.37 8.73 12.72
CA GLY A 81 10.18 9.45 13.16
C GLY A 81 9.05 9.59 12.13
N ASP A 82 9.23 9.04 10.92
CA ASP A 82 8.15 9.01 9.94
C ASP A 82 7.03 8.04 10.38
N THR A 83 5.79 8.43 10.09
CA THR A 83 4.58 7.63 10.24
C THR A 83 3.74 7.83 8.99
N PHE A 84 2.84 6.91 8.67
CA PHE A 84 1.94 7.14 7.54
C PHE A 84 1.09 8.40 7.75
N TYR A 85 0.72 8.71 8.99
CA TYR A 85 -0.04 9.92 9.31
C TYR A 85 0.73 11.21 8.98
N ASN A 86 1.96 11.35 9.47
CA ASN A 86 2.74 12.57 9.23
C ASN A 86 3.20 12.68 7.77
N LEU A 87 3.47 11.57 7.08
CA LEU A 87 3.81 11.57 5.66
C LEU A 87 2.60 11.94 4.80
N ALA A 88 1.43 11.39 5.10
CA ALA A 88 0.20 11.75 4.42
C ALA A 88 -0.10 13.25 4.57
N ASN A 89 0.03 13.80 5.79
CA ASN A 89 -0.10 15.23 6.03
C ASN A 89 0.95 16.06 5.28
N ARG A 90 2.21 15.63 5.30
CA ARG A 90 3.33 16.31 4.63
C ARG A 90 3.12 16.38 3.13
N PHE A 91 2.58 15.34 2.52
CA PHE A 91 2.36 15.26 1.08
C PHE A 91 0.94 15.65 0.64
N GLY A 92 0.07 16.04 1.58
CA GLY A 92 -1.30 16.45 1.27
C GLY A 92 -2.11 15.32 0.64
N ILE A 93 -1.97 14.11 1.16
CA ILE A 93 -2.73 12.93 0.69
C ILE A 93 -3.51 12.31 1.85
N ALA A 94 -4.50 11.52 1.49
CA ALA A 94 -5.21 10.67 2.44
C ALA A 94 -4.30 9.59 3.02
N VAL A 95 -4.38 9.34 4.33
CA VAL A 95 -3.70 8.20 4.95
C VAL A 95 -4.16 6.90 4.31
N ASP A 96 -5.46 6.76 4.03
CA ASP A 96 -6.01 5.58 3.36
C ASP A 96 -5.49 5.42 1.93
N SER A 97 -5.25 6.52 1.20
CA SER A 97 -4.59 6.44 -0.10
C SER A 97 -3.14 6.00 0.02
N LEU A 98 -2.43 6.43 1.06
CA LEU A 98 -1.08 5.97 1.34
C LEU A 98 -1.04 4.48 1.73
N ILE A 99 -2.00 4.00 2.52
CA ILE A 99 -2.15 2.58 2.86
C ILE A 99 -2.46 1.77 1.60
N ALA A 100 -3.41 2.21 0.79
CA ALA A 100 -3.81 1.53 -0.45
C ALA A 100 -2.67 1.47 -1.47
N ALA A 101 -1.83 2.52 -1.53
CA ALA A 101 -0.66 2.56 -2.42
C ALA A 101 0.48 1.61 -1.97
N ASN A 102 0.44 1.09 -0.73
CA ASN A 102 1.48 0.27 -0.15
C ASN A 102 0.94 -1.07 0.38
N PRO A 103 0.35 -1.91 -0.49
CA PRO A 103 -0.18 -3.21 -0.07
C PRO A 103 0.93 -4.07 0.54
N GLY A 104 0.67 -4.64 1.71
CA GLY A 104 1.64 -5.49 2.43
C GLY A 104 2.65 -4.74 3.30
N VAL A 105 2.57 -3.40 3.38
CA VAL A 105 3.32 -2.62 4.38
C VAL A 105 2.52 -2.53 5.67
N ASP A 106 3.11 -3.00 6.77
CA ASP A 106 2.60 -2.72 8.12
C ASP A 106 3.00 -1.29 8.52
N PHE A 107 2.04 -0.36 8.42
CA PHE A 107 2.27 1.05 8.69
C PHE A 107 2.58 1.37 10.16
N ASN A 108 2.36 0.43 11.09
CA ASN A 108 2.75 0.56 12.50
C ASN A 108 4.19 0.10 12.75
N LYS A 109 4.86 -0.52 11.77
CA LYS A 109 6.21 -1.09 11.90
C LYS A 109 7.11 -0.67 10.74
N LEU A 110 7.15 0.63 10.46
CA LEU A 110 8.01 1.20 9.43
C LEU A 110 9.48 1.10 9.83
N ALA A 111 10.32 0.59 8.93
CA ALA A 111 11.76 0.55 9.12
C ALA A 111 12.44 1.74 8.43
N VAL A 112 13.42 2.36 9.08
CA VAL A 112 14.24 3.41 8.44
C VAL A 112 14.92 2.84 7.20
N GLY A 113 14.85 3.57 6.09
CA GLY A 113 15.36 3.14 4.79
C GLY A 113 14.38 2.27 3.99
N GLN A 114 13.27 1.81 4.58
CA GLN A 114 12.20 1.13 3.84
C GLN A 114 11.63 2.07 2.77
N GLU A 115 11.50 1.58 1.54
CA GLU A 115 10.83 2.32 0.47
C GLU A 115 9.32 2.10 0.51
N ILE A 116 8.57 3.19 0.40
CA ILE A 116 7.12 3.20 0.21
C ILE A 116 6.76 4.06 -1.00
N CYS A 117 5.62 3.80 -1.61
CA CYS A 117 5.01 4.61 -2.65
C CYS A 117 4.21 5.75 -2.02
N ILE A 118 4.56 6.99 -2.31
CA ILE A 118 3.74 8.16 -2.02
C ILE A 118 2.94 8.49 -3.29
N PRO A 119 1.61 8.29 -3.33
CA PRO A 119 0.82 8.70 -4.47
C PRO A 119 0.86 10.23 -4.63
N SER A 120 1.04 10.72 -5.86
CA SER A 120 1.11 12.16 -6.19
C SER A 120 -0.27 12.78 -6.42
N THR A 121 -1.31 11.96 -6.55
CA THR A 121 -2.68 12.43 -6.77
C THR A 121 -3.59 11.98 -5.62
N PRO A 122 -4.13 12.91 -4.82
CA PRO A 122 -5.34 12.65 -4.05
C PRO A 122 -6.45 12.17 -4.99
N PRO A 123 -7.39 11.33 -4.53
CA PRO A 123 -8.55 10.98 -5.34
C PRO A 123 -9.33 12.25 -5.69
N THR A 124 -9.17 12.75 -6.91
CA THR A 124 -10.06 13.77 -7.46
C THR A 124 -11.40 13.12 -7.80
N PRO A 125 -12.55 13.72 -7.43
CA PRO A 125 -13.82 13.28 -7.96
C PRO A 125 -13.75 13.34 -9.48
N THR A 126 -13.92 12.21 -10.15
CA THR A 126 -13.80 12.09 -11.60
C THR A 126 -14.82 12.98 -12.33
N LYS A 127 -15.92 13.35 -11.65
CA LYS A 127 -16.89 14.35 -12.10
C LYS A 127 -17.72 14.88 -10.92
N CYS A 128 -17.79 16.20 -10.77
CA CYS A 128 -18.70 16.83 -9.82
C CYS A 128 -20.12 16.97 -10.40
N PRO A 129 -21.19 16.87 -9.57
CA PRO A 129 -22.57 17.11 -10.01
C PRO A 129 -22.76 18.50 -10.63
N SER A 130 -23.71 18.64 -11.55
CA SER A 130 -24.09 19.93 -12.11
C SER A 130 -24.45 20.93 -11.00
N GLY A 131 -24.03 22.18 -11.15
CA GLY A 131 -24.22 23.21 -10.11
C GLY A 131 -23.17 23.20 -9.00
N THR A 132 -22.19 22.29 -9.04
CA THR A 132 -21.05 22.27 -8.11
C THR A 132 -19.72 22.49 -8.87
N PHE A 133 -18.63 22.67 -8.12
CA PHE A 133 -17.26 22.73 -8.64
C PHE A 133 -16.30 21.96 -7.73
N ALA A 134 -15.21 21.44 -8.27
CA ALA A 134 -14.19 20.75 -7.49
C ALA A 134 -13.39 21.75 -6.64
N TYR A 135 -13.22 21.43 -5.36
CA TYR A 135 -12.41 22.18 -4.41
C TYR A 135 -11.48 21.22 -3.68
N THR A 136 -10.22 21.62 -3.53
CA THR A 136 -9.21 20.85 -2.79
C THR A 136 -9.14 21.36 -1.36
N ILE A 137 -9.42 20.46 -0.42
CA ILE A 137 -9.35 20.72 1.02
C ILE A 137 -7.99 21.28 1.40
N GLN A 138 -8.00 22.40 2.12
CA GLN A 138 -6.85 23.06 2.69
C GLN A 138 -6.76 22.76 4.19
N SER A 139 -5.59 23.00 4.77
CA SER A 139 -5.40 22.82 6.22
C SER A 139 -6.40 23.66 7.01
N GLY A 140 -7.11 23.02 7.94
CA GLY A 140 -8.11 23.66 8.78
C GLY A 140 -9.48 23.83 8.13
N ASP A 141 -9.70 23.33 6.92
CA ASP A 141 -11.05 23.31 6.34
C ASP A 141 -11.99 22.40 7.14
N THR A 142 -13.24 22.85 7.26
CA THR A 142 -14.37 22.07 7.77
C THR A 142 -15.55 22.35 6.86
N TYR A 143 -16.55 21.46 6.79
CA TYR A 143 -17.77 21.75 6.04
C TYR A 143 -18.44 23.04 6.48
N PHE A 144 -18.36 23.39 7.77
CA PHE A 144 -18.89 24.64 8.28
C PHE A 144 -18.14 25.86 7.70
N ARG A 145 -16.81 25.85 7.72
CA ARG A 145 -15.99 26.95 7.17
C ARG A 145 -16.17 27.08 5.67
N LEU A 146 -16.24 25.96 4.96
CA LEU A 146 -16.46 25.92 3.51
C LEU A 146 -17.86 26.42 3.14
N ALA A 147 -18.89 25.99 3.86
CA ALA A 147 -20.26 26.48 3.67
C ALA A 147 -20.33 28.01 3.79
N LYS A 148 -19.70 28.56 4.83
CA LYS A 148 -19.62 30.02 5.01
C LYS A 148 -18.81 30.71 3.90
N ARG A 149 -17.66 30.14 3.51
CA ARG A 149 -16.75 30.69 2.49
C ARG A 149 -17.42 30.77 1.12
N PHE A 150 -18.17 29.74 0.75
CA PHE A 150 -18.77 29.60 -0.57
C PHE A 150 -20.27 29.92 -0.57
N ASN A 151 -20.78 30.57 0.48
CA ASN A 151 -22.17 30.98 0.61
C ASN A 151 -23.17 29.83 0.31
N THR A 152 -22.89 28.65 0.86
CA THR A 152 -23.73 27.45 0.75
C THR A 152 -24.04 26.88 2.15
N THR A 153 -24.58 25.67 2.23
CA THR A 153 -24.88 25.00 3.50
C THR A 153 -24.07 23.71 3.67
N VAL A 154 -23.81 23.34 4.92
CA VAL A 154 -23.21 22.04 5.26
C VAL A 154 -24.02 20.88 4.67
N ARG A 155 -25.36 21.02 4.66
CA ARG A 155 -26.26 20.03 4.06
C ARG A 155 -25.99 19.86 2.56
N ALA A 156 -25.94 20.97 1.81
CA ALA A 156 -25.70 20.94 0.38
C ALA A 156 -24.30 20.39 0.03
N ILE A 157 -23.27 20.72 0.82
CA ILE A 157 -21.93 20.13 0.65
C ILE A 157 -21.99 18.61 0.88
N ARG A 158 -22.69 18.14 1.92
CA ARG A 158 -22.82 16.71 2.19
C ARG A 158 -23.58 15.97 1.08
N GLU A 159 -24.68 16.54 0.59
CA GLU A 159 -25.46 15.99 -0.52
C GLU A 159 -24.63 15.88 -1.82
N ALA A 160 -23.75 16.84 -2.07
CA ALA A 160 -22.82 16.81 -3.20
C ALA A 160 -21.69 15.78 -3.03
N ASN A 161 -21.44 15.29 -1.81
CA ASN A 161 -20.32 14.41 -1.46
C ASN A 161 -20.78 13.24 -0.56
N PRO A 162 -21.66 12.34 -1.05
CA PRO A 162 -22.33 11.33 -0.21
C PRO A 162 -21.38 10.29 0.40
N THR A 163 -20.17 10.13 -0.15
CA THR A 163 -19.15 9.18 0.31
C THR A 163 -18.06 9.80 1.18
N VAL A 164 -18.10 11.12 1.41
CA VAL A 164 -17.06 11.83 2.17
C VAL A 164 -17.48 11.99 3.63
N ASP A 165 -16.63 11.51 4.54
CA ASP A 165 -16.80 11.75 5.97
C ASP A 165 -16.41 13.20 6.33
N GLN A 166 -17.42 14.00 6.70
CA GLN A 166 -17.27 15.40 7.07
C GLN A 166 -16.39 15.62 8.33
N ASN A 167 -16.21 14.60 9.17
CA ASN A 167 -15.40 14.67 10.38
C ASN A 167 -13.94 14.29 10.14
N ASN A 168 -13.63 13.77 8.95
CA ASN A 168 -12.30 13.27 8.59
C ASN A 168 -11.86 13.84 7.24
N LEU A 169 -12.00 15.16 7.06
CA LEU A 169 -11.51 15.85 5.85
C LEU A 169 -9.98 15.86 5.86
N GLN A 170 -9.39 15.45 4.75
CA GLN A 170 -7.95 15.35 4.61
C GLN A 170 -7.43 16.46 3.71
N THR A 171 -6.36 17.14 4.13
CA THR A 171 -5.72 18.17 3.30
C THR A 171 -5.29 17.56 1.97
N GLY A 172 -5.62 18.22 0.86
CA GLY A 172 -5.40 17.75 -0.50
C GLY A 172 -6.52 16.88 -1.08
N GLN A 173 -7.46 16.39 -0.27
CA GLN A 173 -8.67 15.73 -0.76
C GLN A 173 -9.48 16.69 -1.63
N SER A 174 -9.95 16.26 -2.80
CA SER A 174 -10.91 17.06 -3.58
C SER A 174 -12.35 16.65 -3.26
N ILE A 175 -13.21 17.65 -3.09
CA ILE A 175 -14.66 17.51 -2.88
C ILE A 175 -15.42 18.44 -3.83
N CYS A 176 -16.71 18.23 -4.00
CA CYS A 176 -17.59 19.06 -4.82
C CYS A 176 -18.31 20.09 -3.96
N ILE A 177 -18.11 21.38 -4.23
CA ILE A 177 -18.75 22.48 -3.51
C ILE A 177 -19.87 23.08 -4.37
N PRO A 178 -21.11 23.22 -3.86
CA PRO A 178 -22.18 23.93 -4.55
C PRO A 178 -21.80 25.39 -4.87
N ARG A 179 -22.19 25.87 -6.05
CA ARG A 179 -22.07 27.29 -6.42
C ARG A 179 -23.04 28.18 -5.66
#